data_AF-A0A960MQW8-F1
#
_entry.id   AF-A0A960MQW8-F1
#
_cell.length_a   1.000
_cell.length_b   1.000
_cell.length_c   1.000
_cell.angle_alpha   90.00
_cell.angle_beta   90.00
_cell.angle_gamma   90.00
#
_symmetry.space_group_name_H-M   'P 1'
#
loop_
_entity.id
_entity.type
_entity.pdbx_description
1 polymer ?
#
loop_
_entity_poly.entity_id
_entity_poly.type
_entity_poly.pdbx_seq_one_letter_code
_entity_poly.pdbx_strand_id
1 'polypeptide(L)'
;LKHLPTRIEVKCQKDRSREMNRFLARRALCERIAKQKYQEKTKKEREAEKIRQQKRRRSRRLKEKILSDKKKHAETKKMRAKPSEEAP
;
A
#
# COMPACT_ATOMS: atom_id res chain seq x y z
N LEU A 1 3.12 -5.79 -28.53
CA LEU A 1 4.54 -6.18 -28.69
C LEU A 1 4.77 -7.43 -27.84
N LYS A 2 5.30 -8.50 -28.44
CA LYS A 2 5.41 -9.82 -27.80
C LYS A 2 6.88 -10.23 -27.71
N HIS A 3 7.30 -10.68 -26.54
CA HIS A 3 8.60 -11.33 -26.36
C HIS A 3 8.39 -12.84 -26.44
N LEU A 4 8.85 -13.45 -27.53
CA LEU A 4 8.64 -14.88 -27.79
C LEU A 4 9.31 -15.78 -26.74
N PRO A 5 10.57 -15.55 -26.31
CA PRO A 5 11.25 -16.44 -25.37
C PRO A 5 10.56 -16.55 -24.00
N THR A 6 10.03 -15.43 -23.48
CA THR A 6 9.31 -15.42 -22.19
C THR A 6 7.79 -15.48 -22.34
N ARG A 7 7.27 -15.52 -23.57
CA ARG A 7 5.84 -15.44 -23.91
C ARG A 7 5.09 -14.22 -23.34
N ILE A 8 5.80 -13.18 -22.90
CA ILE A 8 5.17 -11.96 -22.35
C ILE A 8 4.65 -11.09 -23.48
N GLU A 9 3.39 -10.70 -23.39
CA GLU A 9 2.77 -9.73 -24.28
C GLU A 9 2.50 -8.40 -23.55
N VAL A 10 2.82 -7.30 -24.21
CA VAL A 10 2.53 -5.94 -23.75
C VAL A 10 1.70 -5.22 -24.80
N LYS A 11 0.51 -4.77 -24.39
CA LYS A 11 -0.36 -3.84 -25.12
C LYS A 11 -0.16 -2.45 -24.53
N CYS A 12 0.05 -1.45 -25.38
CA CYS A 12 0.26 -0.06 -24.97
C CYS A 12 -0.61 0.85 -25.84
N GLN A 13 -1.47 1.65 -25.20
CA GLN A 13 -2.37 2.62 -25.82
C GLN A 13 -2.27 3.91 -25.00
N LYS A 14 -1.13 4.61 -25.10
CA LYS A 14 -0.88 5.84 -24.33
C LYS A 14 -0.95 7.09 -25.18
N ASP A 15 -0.43 7.03 -26.40
CA ASP A 15 -0.34 8.16 -27.31
C ASP A 15 -0.95 7.86 -28.67
N ARG A 16 -1.15 8.90 -29.50
CA ARG A 16 -1.60 8.76 -30.89
C ARG A 16 -0.50 8.24 -31.83
N SER A 17 0.78 8.44 -31.48
CA SER A 17 1.92 7.95 -32.27
C SER A 17 2.18 6.46 -32.02
N ARG A 18 2.32 5.70 -33.11
CA ARG A 18 2.68 4.29 -33.07
C ARG A 18 4.11 4.07 -32.55
N GLU A 19 5.04 4.93 -32.95
CA GLU A 19 6.45 4.85 -32.59
C GLU A 19 6.64 5.09 -31.09
N MET A 20 5.93 6.08 -30.53
CA MET A 20 5.90 6.34 -29.09
C MET A 20 5.33 5.13 -28.32
N ASN A 21 4.19 4.61 -28.76
CA ASN A 21 3.60 3.41 -28.15
C ASN A 21 4.54 2.19 -28.25
N ARG A 22 5.30 2.05 -29.33
CA ARG A 22 6.27 0.96 -29.52
C ARG A 22 7.46 1.10 -28.56
N PHE A 23 7.98 2.30 -28.38
CA PHE A 23 9.03 2.60 -27.39
C PHE A 23 8.55 2.27 -25.97
N LEU A 24 7.38 2.78 -25.58
CA LEU A 24 6.79 2.54 -24.27
C LEU A 24 6.50 1.05 -24.02
N ALA A 25 6.01 0.33 -25.03
CA ALA A 25 5.78 -1.11 -24.95
C ALA A 25 7.08 -1.90 -24.73
N ARG A 26 8.18 -1.53 -25.40
CA ARG A 26 9.50 -2.15 -25.20
C ARG A 26 10.02 -1.91 -23.78
N ARG A 27 9.92 -0.66 -23.29
CA ARG A 27 10.32 -0.32 -21.92
C ARG A 27 9.55 -1.16 -20.89
N ALA A 28 8.22 -1.20 -21.01
CA ALA A 28 7.37 -1.98 -20.12
C ALA A 28 7.65 -3.50 -20.21
N LEU A 29 8.00 -4.00 -21.39
CA LEU A 29 8.40 -5.39 -21.58
C LEU A 29 9.69 -5.71 -20.82
N CYS A 30 10.72 -4.88 -20.96
CA CYS A 30 11.98 -5.05 -20.23
C CYS A 30 11.76 -5.03 -18.71
N GLU A 31 10.95 -4.08 -18.22
CA GLU A 31 10.60 -3.99 -16.78
C GLU A 31 9.90 -5.28 -16.29
N ARG A 32 8.96 -5.84 -17.07
CA ARG A 32 8.29 -7.10 -16.73
C ARG A 32 9.24 -8.30 -16.70
N ILE A 33 10.15 -8.40 -17.68
CA ILE A 33 11.16 -9.47 -17.74
C ILE A 33 12.09 -9.37 -16.53
N ALA A 34 12.55 -8.16 -16.20
CA ALA A 34 13.40 -7.93 -15.03
C ALA A 34 12.70 -8.35 -13.73
N LYS A 35 11.44 -7.93 -13.52
CA LYS A 35 10.66 -8.35 -12.34
C LYS A 35 10.54 -9.87 -12.23
N GLN A 36 10.30 -10.57 -13.34
CA GLN A 36 10.20 -12.02 -13.33
C GLN A 36 11.54 -12.69 -12.99
N LYS A 37 12.66 -12.16 -13.52
CA LYS A 37 14.00 -12.71 -13.25
C LYS A 37 14.47 -12.49 -11.82
N TYR A 38 14.27 -11.29 -11.28
CA TYR A 38 14.82 -10.92 -9.98
C TYR A 38 13.86 -11.15 -8.82
N GLN A 39 12.58 -11.48 -9.07
CA GLN A 39 11.50 -11.60 -8.07
C GLN A 39 11.40 -10.40 -7.10
N GLU A 40 12.00 -9.28 -7.46
CA GLU A 40 12.03 -8.11 -6.62
C GLU A 40 10.70 -7.39 -6.74
N LYS A 41 9.94 -7.35 -5.62
CA LYS A 41 9.00 -6.25 -5.40
C LYS A 41 9.80 -4.97 -5.48
N THR A 42 9.65 -4.26 -6.60
CA THR A 42 10.35 -3.00 -6.83
C THR A 42 10.05 -2.04 -5.68
N LYS A 43 11.00 -1.19 -5.29
CA LYS A 43 10.79 -0.20 -4.21
C LYS A 43 9.47 0.58 -4.41
N LYS A 44 9.18 0.93 -5.66
CA LYS A 44 7.92 1.56 -6.10
C LYS A 44 6.66 0.77 -5.76
N GLU A 45 6.66 -0.56 -5.93
CA GLU A 45 5.52 -1.40 -5.59
C GLU A 45 5.31 -1.47 -4.08
N ARG A 46 6.39 -1.56 -3.29
CA ARG A 46 6.32 -1.54 -1.83
C ARG A 46 5.78 -0.20 -1.31
N GLU A 47 6.25 0.90 -1.88
CA GLU A 47 5.76 2.25 -1.56
C GLU A 47 4.29 2.41 -1.94
N ALA A 48 3.88 1.98 -3.14
CA ALA A 48 2.48 2.02 -3.56
C ALA A 48 1.58 1.15 -2.66
N GLU A 49 2.06 -0.03 -2.28
CA GLU A 49 1.37 -0.93 -1.34
C GLU A 49 1.26 -0.29 0.05
N LYS A 50 2.32 0.36 0.54
CA LYS A 50 2.33 1.12 1.81
C LYS A 50 1.30 2.24 1.79
N ILE A 51 1.27 3.06 0.73
CA ILE A 51 0.29 4.13 0.55
C ILE A 51 -1.13 3.55 0.49
N ARG A 52 -1.33 2.45 -0.25
CA ARG A 52 -2.63 1.77 -0.33
C ARG A 52 -3.09 1.26 1.03
N GLN A 53 -2.19 0.68 1.82
CA GLN A 53 -2.49 0.23 3.19
C GLN A 53 -2.80 1.40 4.12
N GLN A 54 -2.06 2.50 4.04
CA GLN A 54 -2.33 3.71 4.82
C GLN A 54 -3.71 4.30 4.51
N LYS A 55 -4.09 4.32 3.22
CA LYS A 55 -5.40 4.80 2.76
C LYS A 55 -6.52 3.78 2.93
N ARG A 56 -6.21 2.52 3.26
CA ARG A 56 -7.21 1.46 3.42
C ARG A 56 -8.07 1.75 4.65
N ARG A 57 -9.40 1.71 4.45
CA ARG A 57 -10.35 1.81 5.57
C ARG A 57 -10.09 0.67 6.56
N ARG A 58 -9.87 1.02 7.83
CA ARG A 58 -9.76 0.03 8.92
C ARG A 58 -11.04 -0.80 9.00
N SER A 59 -10.88 -2.10 9.21
CA SER A 59 -12.01 -3.02 9.41
C SER A 59 -12.81 -2.64 10.66
N ARG A 60 -14.09 -3.05 10.69
CA ARG A 60 -14.97 -2.76 11.82
C ARG A 60 -14.42 -3.32 13.14
N ARG A 61 -14.01 -4.59 13.16
CA ARG A 61 -13.39 -5.24 14.34
C ARG A 61 -12.17 -4.49 14.86
N LEU A 62 -11.31 -3.99 13.96
CA LEU A 62 -10.12 -3.23 14.37
C LEU A 62 -10.50 -1.88 14.99
N LYS A 63 -11.52 -1.19 14.45
CA LYS A 63 -12.01 0.06 15.02
C LYS A 63 -12.61 -0.15 16.41
N GLU A 64 -13.41 -1.20 16.59
CA GLU A 64 -13.99 -1.58 17.89
C GLU A 64 -12.90 -1.85 18.94
N LYS A 65 -11.87 -2.62 18.57
CA LYS A 65 -10.71 -2.88 19.44
C LYS A 65 -9.98 -1.59 19.83
N ILE A 66 -9.74 -0.69 18.87
CA ILE A 66 -9.10 0.60 19.15
C ILE A 66 -9.96 1.43 20.13
N LEU A 67 -11.28 1.41 19.97
CA LEU A 67 -12.18 2.11 20.89
C LEU A 67 -12.12 1.50 22.29
N SER A 68 -12.16 0.17 22.42
CA SER A 68 -12.07 -0.49 23.72
C SER A 68 -10.75 -0.20 24.42
N ASP A 69 -9.64 -0.22 23.69
CA ASP A 69 -8.31 0.04 24.24
C ASP A 69 -8.20 1.49 24.72
N LYS A 70 -8.76 2.45 23.97
CA LYS A 70 -8.86 3.85 24.41
C LYS A 70 -9.66 4.02 25.70
N LYS A 71 -10.79 3.31 25.83
CA LYS A 71 -11.63 3.35 27.05
C LYS A 71 -10.86 2.85 28.27
N LYS A 72 -10.26 1.66 28.17
CA LYS A 72 -9.44 1.07 29.24
C LYS A 72 -8.32 2.01 29.67
N HIS A 73 -7.67 2.65 28.70
CA HIS A 73 -6.56 3.55 29.00
C HIS A 73 -7.02 4.85 29.68
N ALA A 74 -8.18 5.38 29.28
CA ALA A 74 -8.80 6.52 29.96
C ALA A 74 -9.22 6.19 31.40
N GLU A 75 -9.80 5.02 31.63
CA GLU A 75 -10.11 4.51 32.98
C GLU A 75 -8.85 4.40 33.83
N THR A 76 -7.80 3.78 33.28
CA THR A 76 -6.50 3.68 33.95
C THR A 76 -5.93 5.06 34.31
N LYS A 77 -6.07 6.07 33.43
CA LYS A 77 -5.63 7.45 33.70
C LYS A 77 -6.46 8.12 34.79
N LYS A 78 -7.78 7.92 34.82
CA LYS A 78 -8.65 8.45 35.88
C LYS A 78 -8.26 7.88 37.24
N MET A 79 -8.01 6.57 37.32
CA MET A 79 -7.59 5.92 38.56
C MET A 79 -6.21 6.37 39.06
N ARG A 80 -5.35 6.88 38.17
CA ARG A 80 -4.04 7.47 38.51
C ARG A 80 -4.11 8.97 38.76
N ALA A 81 -5.26 9.62 38.56
CA ALA A 81 -5.39 11.03 38.83
C ALA A 81 -5.19 11.27 40.33
N LYS A 82 -4.55 12.38 40.68
CA LYS A 82 -4.39 12.78 42.07
C LYS A 82 -5.81 12.90 42.67
N PRO A 83 -6.09 12.28 43.83
CA PRO A 83 -7.39 12.44 44.47
C PRO A 83 -7.63 13.94 44.69
N SER A 84 -8.81 14.43 44.29
CA SER A 84 -9.22 15.80 44.60
C SER A 84 -9.34 15.92 46.12
N GLU A 85 -8.66 16.91 46.70
CA GLU A 85 -8.80 17.30 48.10
C GLU A 85 -10.19 17.92 48.31
N GLU A 86 -11.24 17.10 48.28
CA GLU A 86 -12.55 17.49 48.77
C GLU A 86 -13.18 16.29 49.49
N ALA A 87 -12.96 16.26 50.81
CA ALA A 87 -13.83 15.60 51.78
C ALA A 87 -13.59 16.30 53.14
N PRO A 88 -14.64 16.34 53.99
CA PRO A 88 -15.19 17.51 54.69
C PRO A 88 -14.31 18.21 55.73
#